data_AF-A0A965S1T9-F1
#
_entry.id   AF-A0A965S1T9-F1
#
_cell.length_a   1.000
_cell.length_b   1.000
_cell.length_c   1.000
_cell.angle_alpha   90.00
_cell.angle_beta   90.00
_cell.angle_gamma   90.00
#
_symmetry.space_group_name_H-M   'P 1'
#
loop_
_entity.id
_entity.type
_entity.pdbx_description
1 polymer ?
#
loop_
_entity_poly.entity_id
_entity_poly.type
_entity_poly.pdbx_seq_one_letter_code
_entity_poly.pdbx_strand_id
1 'polypeptide(L)'
;MKNTYSKTRHTFTEDGRPLNAIVYGGLVHLNDAYGNIIIEDLGEDNKHGRYMLMISNDGWQSDKLEDLEPRLFEWMQSEGFEYDSES
;
A
#
# COMPACT_ATOMS: atom_id res chain seq x y z
N MET A 1 -6.55 20.25 8.55
CA MET A 1 -6.93 19.40 7.40
C MET A 1 -6.91 17.97 7.91
N LYS A 2 -7.98 17.21 7.69
CA LYS A 2 -7.97 15.77 7.98
C LYS A 2 -7.28 15.07 6.81
N ASN A 3 -6.34 14.17 7.08
CA ASN A 3 -5.71 13.37 6.04
C ASN A 3 -6.64 12.19 5.76
N THR A 4 -7.47 12.29 4.72
CA THR A 4 -8.35 11.19 4.32
C THR A 4 -7.65 10.26 3.31
N TYR A 5 -8.09 9.00 3.22
CA TYR A 5 -7.53 8.06 2.26
C TYR A 5 -8.56 7.31 1.41
N SER A 6 -8.19 7.04 0.17
CA SER A 6 -8.91 6.19 -0.79
C SER A 6 -8.06 5.01 -1.23
N LYS A 7 -8.71 3.90 -1.61
CA LYS A 7 -8.06 2.66 -2.07
C LYS A 7 -8.07 2.60 -3.59
N THR A 8 -6.89 2.60 -4.22
CA THR A 8 -6.77 2.53 -5.68
C THR A 8 -5.68 1.55 -6.10
N ARG A 9 -5.80 0.96 -7.29
CA ARG A 9 -4.70 0.17 -7.90
C ARG A 9 -3.86 1.07 -8.79
N HIS A 10 -2.54 0.97 -8.68
CA HIS A 10 -1.61 1.72 -9.53
C HIS A 10 -0.40 0.86 -9.90
N THR A 11 0.19 1.17 -11.06
CA THR A 11 1.43 0.55 -11.53
C THR A 11 2.50 1.62 -11.62
N PHE A 12 3.48 1.56 -10.72
CA PHE A 12 4.68 2.39 -10.72
C PHE A 12 5.75 1.79 -11.64
N THR A 13 6.78 2.58 -11.96
CA THR A 13 7.97 2.09 -12.67
C THR A 13 9.20 2.24 -11.76
N GLU A 14 9.73 1.14 -11.26
CA GLU A 14 10.91 1.06 -10.39
C GLU A 14 12.04 0.33 -11.11
N ASP A 15 13.22 0.94 -11.21
CA ASP A 15 14.38 0.38 -11.93
C ASP A 15 14.07 -0.15 -13.35
N GLY A 16 13.15 0.53 -14.05
CA GLY A 16 12.69 0.15 -15.39
C GLY A 16 11.76 -1.06 -15.43
N ARG A 17 11.23 -1.51 -14.29
CA ARG A 17 10.29 -2.62 -14.16
C ARG A 17 8.96 -2.13 -13.57
N PRO A 18 7.82 -2.68 -14.00
CA PRO A 18 6.53 -2.34 -13.41
C PRO A 18 6.45 -2.87 -11.97
N LEU A 19 6.00 -2.03 -11.05
CA LEU A 19 5.63 -2.38 -9.68
C LEU A 19 4.14 -2.13 -9.50
N ASN A 20 3.36 -3.18 -9.30
CA ASN A 20 1.92 -3.07 -9.04
C ASN A 20 1.68 -2.89 -7.55
N ALA A 21 0.80 -1.97 -7.18
CA ALA A 21 0.48 -1.72 -5.79
C ALA A 21 -0.97 -1.27 -5.58
N ILE A 22 -1.46 -1.49 -4.36
CA ILE A 22 -2.67 -0.88 -3.84
C ILE A 22 -2.26 0.36 -3.04
N VAL A 23 -2.77 1.53 -3.41
CA VAL A 23 -2.46 2.82 -2.79
C VAL A 23 -3.60 3.24 -1.85
N TYR A 24 -3.24 3.69 -0.64
CA TYR A 24 -4.14 4.05 0.47
C TYR A 24 -3.90 5.47 1.00
N GLY A 25 -3.49 6.43 0.19
CA GLY A 25 -3.22 7.80 0.66
C GLY A 25 -3.41 8.87 -0.41
N GLY A 26 -4.16 8.55 -1.45
CA GLY A 26 -4.07 9.23 -2.74
C GLY A 26 -2.75 8.93 -3.45
N LEU A 27 -2.64 9.35 -4.70
CA LEU A 27 -1.44 9.16 -5.53
C LEU A 27 -0.62 10.46 -5.54
N VAL A 28 0.18 10.65 -4.49
CA VAL A 28 0.93 11.90 -4.23
C VAL A 28 2.25 11.91 -5.02
N HIS A 29 2.90 10.74 -5.13
CA HIS A 29 4.17 10.58 -5.81
C HIS A 29 4.01 9.64 -7.01
N LEU A 30 3.67 10.18 -8.18
CA LEU A 30 3.35 9.41 -9.39
C LEU A 30 4.47 8.48 -9.89
N ASN A 31 5.72 8.81 -9.57
CA ASN A 31 6.91 8.13 -10.10
C ASN A 31 7.73 7.43 -9.00
N ASP A 32 7.26 7.43 -7.75
CA ASP A 32 7.97 6.84 -6.61
C ASP A 32 6.94 6.08 -5.77
N ALA A 33 6.96 4.76 -5.87
CA ALA A 33 6.01 3.91 -5.17
C ALA A 33 6.08 4.10 -3.65
N TYR A 34 7.30 4.19 -3.11
CA TYR A 34 7.60 4.27 -1.68
C TYR A 34 7.39 5.68 -1.10
N GLY A 35 7.21 6.68 -1.96
CA GLY A 35 6.66 7.98 -1.58
C GLY A 35 5.17 7.93 -1.22
N ASN A 36 4.47 6.83 -1.51
CA ASN A 36 3.03 6.68 -1.23
C ASN A 36 2.78 5.64 -0.12
N ILE A 37 1.56 5.66 0.44
CA ILE A 37 1.10 4.62 1.35
C ILE A 37 0.57 3.46 0.52
N ILE A 38 1.29 2.32 0.51
CA ILE A 38 0.98 1.21 -0.39
C ILE A 38 1.04 -0.18 0.26
N ILE A 39 0.40 -1.15 -0.41
CA ILE A 39 0.70 -2.58 -0.32
C ILE A 39 1.10 -3.04 -1.73
N GLU A 40 2.27 -3.66 -1.87
CA GLU A 40 2.74 -4.20 -3.15
C GLU A 40 1.96 -5.47 -3.54
N ASP A 41 1.59 -5.60 -4.82
CA ASP A 41 1.04 -6.82 -5.42
C ASP A 41 2.18 -7.51 -6.19
N LEU A 42 2.82 -8.47 -5.52
CA LEU A 42 3.98 -9.24 -6.02
C LEU A 42 3.59 -10.30 -7.05
N GLY A 43 2.29 -10.43 -7.35
CA GLY A 43 1.76 -11.36 -8.35
C GLY A 43 1.59 -12.79 -7.84
N GLU A 44 1.09 -13.65 -8.72
CA GLU A 44 0.68 -15.03 -8.38
C GLU A 44 1.86 -15.99 -8.15
N ASP A 45 3.07 -15.63 -8.61
CA ASP A 45 4.26 -16.49 -8.52
C ASP A 45 5.01 -16.36 -7.18
N ASN A 46 4.54 -15.54 -6.24
CA ASN A 46 5.24 -15.32 -4.98
C ASN A 46 5.00 -16.47 -3.98
N LYS A 47 6.06 -17.25 -3.72
CA LYS A 47 6.08 -18.41 -2.81
C LYS A 47 5.93 -18.06 -1.32
N HIS A 48 6.02 -16.78 -0.95
CA HIS A 48 5.98 -16.30 0.43
C HIS A 48 4.81 -15.35 0.71
N GLY A 49 3.98 -15.06 -0.29
CA GLY A 49 2.80 -14.21 -0.17
C GLY A 49 2.62 -13.31 -1.38
N ARG A 50 1.42 -13.30 -1.98
CA ARG A 50 1.10 -12.41 -3.11
C ARG A 50 1.27 -10.91 -2.78
N TYR A 51 0.97 -10.50 -1.55
CA TYR A 51 1.01 -9.11 -1.14
C TYR A 51 2.13 -8.87 -0.14
N MET A 52 2.75 -7.70 -0.21
CA MET A 52 3.77 -7.25 0.74
C MET A 52 3.45 -5.87 1.29
N LEU A 53 3.51 -5.75 2.61
CA LEU A 53 3.40 -4.50 3.35
C LEU A 53 4.73 -4.19 4.00
N MET A 54 5.22 -2.97 3.80
CA MET A 54 6.43 -2.44 4.44
C MET A 54 6.07 -1.20 5.26
N ILE A 55 6.36 -1.20 6.56
CA ILE A 55 6.14 -0.05 7.47
C ILE A 55 7.33 0.06 8.40
N SER A 56 7.95 1.24 8.50
CA SER A 56 8.99 1.55 9.51
C SER A 56 10.10 0.48 9.65
N ASN A 57 10.50 -0.13 8.52
CA ASN A 57 11.48 -1.23 8.36
C ASN A 57 11.01 -2.64 8.68
N ASP A 58 9.76 -2.82 9.11
CA ASP A 58 9.14 -4.13 9.24
C ASP A 58 8.41 -4.52 7.94
N GLY A 59 8.48 -5.80 7.60
CA GLY A 59 7.88 -6.36 6.39
C GLY A 59 6.96 -7.53 6.72
N TRP A 60 5.77 -7.52 6.12
CA TRP A 60 4.79 -8.61 6.22
C TRP A 60 4.37 -9.05 4.83
N GLN A 61 4.15 -10.35 4.67
CA GLN A 61 3.63 -10.94 3.44
C GLN A 61 2.40 -11.78 3.74
N SER A 62 1.42 -11.76 2.83
CA SER A 62 0.26 -12.64 2.86
C SER A 62 -0.25 -12.91 1.44
N ASP A 63 -0.91 -14.05 1.25
CA ASP A 63 -1.66 -14.35 0.02
C ASP A 63 -2.95 -13.55 -0.10
N LYS A 64 -3.41 -12.94 0.99
CA LYS A 64 -4.67 -12.19 1.08
C LYS A 64 -4.43 -10.76 1.51
N LEU A 65 -5.02 -9.83 0.76
CA LEU A 65 -4.89 -8.40 1.03
C LEU A 65 -5.51 -8.03 2.38
N GLU A 66 -6.64 -8.66 2.73
CA GLU A 66 -7.35 -8.42 3.98
C GLU A 66 -6.56 -8.79 5.24
N ASP A 67 -5.48 -9.57 5.12
CA ASP A 67 -4.61 -9.91 6.26
C ASP A 67 -3.59 -8.80 6.58
N LEU A 68 -3.28 -7.95 5.60
CA LEU A 68 -2.30 -6.87 5.72
C LEU A 68 -2.96 -5.51 5.98
N GLU A 69 -4.15 -5.28 5.42
CA GLU A 69 -4.91 -4.03 5.57
C GLU A 69 -5.11 -3.58 7.03
N PRO A 70 -5.48 -4.45 8.00
CA PRO A 70 -5.65 -4.02 9.39
C PRO A 70 -4.37 -3.41 9.99
N ARG A 71 -3.21 -3.97 9.66
CA ARG A 71 -1.90 -3.48 10.14
C ARG A 71 -1.58 -2.12 9.53
N LEU A 72 -1.82 -1.99 8.23
CA LEU A 72 -1.64 -0.72 7.55
C LEU A 72 -2.56 0.35 8.15
N PHE A 73 -3.84 0.04 8.36
CA PHE A 73 -4.81 1.00 8.88
C PHE A 73 -4.52 1.41 10.32
N GLU A 74 -4.06 0.49 11.17
CA GLU A 74 -3.60 0.80 12.53
C GLU A 74 -2.42 1.78 12.50
N TRP A 75 -1.44 1.53 11.64
CA TRP A 75 -0.32 2.45 11.46
C TRP A 75 -0.78 3.81 10.90
N MET A 76 -1.59 3.83 9.85
CA MET A 76 -2.13 5.05 9.26
C MET A 76 -2.89 5.91 10.29
N GLN A 77 -3.70 5.29 11.16
CA GLN A 77 -4.35 6.00 12.26
C GLN A 77 -3.36 6.60 13.25
N SER A 78 -2.27 5.87 13.56
CA SER A 78 -1.19 6.38 14.42
C SER A 78 -0.45 7.57 13.81
N GLU A 79 -0.39 7.65 12.48
CA GLU A 79 0.15 8.78 11.70
C GLU A 79 -0.87 9.91 11.47
N GLY A 80 -2.10 9.76 11.96
CA GLY A 80 -3.16 10.78 11.88
C GLY A 80 -4.01 10.77 10.61
N PHE A 81 -4.06 9.64 9.90
CA PHE A 81 -4.97 9.44 8.77
C PHE A 81 -6.34 8.90 9.23
N GLU A 82 -7.41 9.34 8.56
CA GLU A 82 -8.78 8.86 8.77
C GLU A 82 -9.33 8.25 7.46
N TYR A 83 -10.15 7.19 7.53
CA TYR A 83 -10.74 6.56 6.33
C TYR A 83 -11.73 7.49 5.66
N ASP A 84 -11.59 7.70 4.34
CA ASP A 84 -12.62 8.36 3.55
C ASP A 84 -13.65 7.32 3.12
N SER A 85 -14.81 7.32 3.77
CA SER A 85 -15.91 6.43 3.38
C SER A 85 -16.64 6.88 2.10
N GLU A 86 -16.27 8.03 1.52
CA GLU A 86 -16.92 8.61 0.35
C GLU A 86 -15.94 8.67 -0.85
N SER A 87 -15.98 7.67 -1.73
CA SER A 87 -15.42 7.73 -3.10
C SER A 87 -16.26 6.90 -4.04
#